data_AF-A0A954F5K2-F1
#
_entry.id   AF-A0A954F5K2-F1
#
_cell.length_a   1.000
_cell.length_b   1.000
_cell.length_c   1.000
_cell.angle_alpha   90.00
_cell.angle_beta   90.00
_cell.angle_gamma   90.00
#
_symmetry.space_group_name_H-M   'P 1'
#
loop_
_entity.id
_entity.type
_entity.pdbx_description
1 polymer ?
#
loop_
_entity_poly.entity_id
_entity_poly.type
_entity_poly.pdbx_seq_one_letter_code
_entity_poly.pdbx_strand_id
1 'polypeptide(L)'
;MGDERSPMVQEDLEDGASLEWTCSKHVQRGDLALFYYQSPTKAITHVGRIATPPVFDPASVDPDTYPHHWWAEVEGVRAVPPMSYSRLKELFGGQLVLRGKAGVFVPPNVVEVLQQSLVDDPALGGVLQVPIGDSRLPAVPLDMSMDVWRNMASGPFLLEKHVEIYVVEPLLQWLVTGLDGASWRAKASLGRLVPDYTLYRHGKPAAIVEVKLGVRGSTDGRAWGGPDAAQLRKYCSAASAPGLLVDANRILLFGEGR
;
A
#
# COMPACT_ATOMS: atom_id res chain seq x y z
N MET A 1 -22.94 14.07 15.08
CA MET A 1 -23.05 13.92 13.61
C MET A 1 -22.22 15.03 13.02
N GLY A 2 -20.94 14.78 12.78
CA GLY A 2 -20.06 15.73 12.12
C GLY A 2 -20.36 15.68 10.62
N ASP A 3 -20.53 16.84 10.02
CA ASP A 3 -20.65 17.00 8.57
C ASP A 3 -19.30 16.59 7.96
N GLU A 4 -19.11 15.31 7.65
CA GLU A 4 -17.96 14.77 6.89
C GLU A 4 -18.05 15.25 5.43
N ARG A 5 -18.21 16.56 5.21
CA ARG A 5 -18.03 17.11 3.87
C ARG A 5 -16.57 16.90 3.52
N SER A 6 -16.33 16.24 2.40
CA SER A 6 -15.04 16.33 1.72
C SER A 6 -14.75 17.83 1.54
N PRO A 7 -13.52 18.31 1.81
CA PRO A 7 -13.22 19.73 1.80
C PRO A 7 -13.27 20.31 0.38
N MET A 8 -13.37 19.44 -0.62
CA MET A 8 -13.51 19.78 -2.03
C MET A 8 -14.81 19.20 -2.59
N VAL A 9 -15.52 20.04 -3.34
CA VAL A 9 -16.65 19.64 -4.17
C VAL A 9 -16.16 19.23 -5.55
N GLN A 10 -17.05 18.61 -6.34
CA GLN A 10 -16.71 18.19 -7.71
C GLN A 10 -16.24 19.38 -8.58
N GLU A 11 -16.77 20.56 -8.32
CA GLU A 11 -16.46 21.80 -9.05
C GLU A 11 -15.03 22.32 -8.79
N ASP A 12 -14.37 21.86 -7.72
CA ASP A 12 -12.99 22.25 -7.39
C ASP A 12 -11.95 21.44 -8.18
N LEU A 13 -12.37 20.41 -8.93
CA LEU A 13 -11.49 19.60 -9.76
C LEU A 13 -11.42 20.14 -11.19
N GLU A 14 -10.38 20.90 -11.47
CA GLU A 14 -10.06 21.32 -12.83
C GLU A 14 -9.29 20.23 -13.58
N ASP A 15 -9.60 20.08 -14.86
CA ASP A 15 -8.92 19.15 -15.75
C ASP A 15 -7.42 19.49 -15.85
N GLY A 16 -6.58 18.60 -15.34
CA GLY A 16 -5.12 18.68 -15.37
C GLY A 16 -4.53 19.26 -14.09
N ALA A 17 -5.37 19.52 -13.08
CA ALA A 17 -4.92 20.02 -11.80
C ALA A 17 -4.03 19.01 -11.06
N SER A 18 -3.22 19.55 -10.17
CA SER A 18 -2.48 18.82 -9.14
C SER A 18 -3.02 19.21 -7.78
N LEU A 19 -3.32 18.24 -6.93
CA LEU A 19 -3.99 18.44 -5.65
C LEU A 19 -3.47 17.47 -4.60
N GLU A 20 -3.47 17.90 -3.35
CA GLU A 20 -3.13 17.06 -2.20
C GLU A 20 -4.41 16.35 -1.70
N TRP A 21 -4.36 15.03 -1.53
CA TRP A 21 -5.53 14.22 -1.19
C TRP A 21 -5.23 13.13 -0.15
N THR A 22 -6.21 12.82 0.71
CA THR A 22 -6.06 11.73 1.67
C THR A 22 -6.00 10.38 0.96
N CYS A 23 -5.07 9.53 1.38
CA CYS A 23 -4.82 8.24 0.76
C CYS A 23 -4.49 7.17 1.81
N SER A 24 -4.31 5.94 1.33
CA SER A 24 -3.78 4.85 2.16
C SER A 24 -2.26 4.91 2.23
N LYS A 25 -1.67 4.63 3.40
CA LYS A 25 -0.21 4.67 3.62
C LYS A 25 0.66 3.84 2.67
N HIS A 26 0.07 2.91 1.93
CA HIS A 26 0.75 1.94 1.08
C HIS A 26 0.65 2.26 -0.43
N VAL A 27 -0.08 3.31 -0.83
CA VAL A 27 -0.11 3.73 -2.25
C VAL A 27 1.30 4.14 -2.72
N GLN A 28 1.57 3.90 -3.99
CA GLN A 28 2.84 4.20 -4.66
C GLN A 28 2.67 5.29 -5.72
N ARG A 29 3.78 5.95 -6.07
CA ARG A 29 3.81 6.85 -7.23
C ARG A 29 3.35 6.08 -8.48
N GLY A 30 2.45 6.68 -9.22
CA GLY A 30 1.85 6.10 -10.42
C GLY A 30 0.58 5.29 -10.15
N ASP A 31 0.21 5.02 -8.91
CA ASP A 31 -1.09 4.36 -8.62
C ASP A 31 -2.25 5.21 -9.13
N LEU A 32 -3.29 4.55 -9.64
CA LEU A 32 -4.51 5.21 -10.10
C LEU A 32 -5.36 5.65 -8.90
N ALA A 33 -5.67 6.94 -8.84
CA ALA A 33 -6.60 7.51 -7.88
C ALA A 33 -7.99 7.65 -8.53
N LEU A 34 -9.03 7.13 -7.86
CA LEU A 34 -10.42 7.31 -8.26
C LEU A 34 -11.14 8.19 -7.23
N PHE A 35 -11.67 9.32 -7.67
CA PHE A 35 -12.32 10.29 -6.80
C PHE A 35 -13.80 9.95 -6.66
N TYR A 36 -14.18 9.47 -5.46
CA TYR A 36 -15.56 9.08 -5.14
C TYR A 36 -16.30 10.20 -4.40
N TYR A 37 -17.38 10.67 -4.99
CA TYR A 37 -18.26 11.70 -4.43
C TYR A 37 -19.51 11.09 -3.83
N GLN A 38 -20.01 11.65 -2.72
CA GLN A 38 -21.22 11.18 -2.05
C GLN A 38 -22.49 11.97 -2.42
N SER A 39 -22.34 13.19 -2.95
CA SER A 39 -23.41 14.13 -3.28
C SER A 39 -23.06 14.90 -4.56
N PRO A 40 -24.01 15.22 -5.45
CA PRO A 40 -25.43 14.88 -5.40
C PRO A 40 -25.73 13.42 -5.77
N THR A 41 -24.79 12.72 -6.40
CA THR A 41 -24.89 11.29 -6.75
C THR A 41 -23.63 10.55 -6.30
N LYS A 42 -23.82 9.37 -5.72
CA LYS A 42 -22.71 8.48 -5.31
C LYS A 42 -22.02 7.89 -6.52
N ALA A 43 -20.91 8.48 -6.94
CA ALA A 43 -20.21 8.09 -8.16
C ALA A 43 -18.72 8.43 -8.12
N ILE A 44 -17.94 7.74 -8.95
CA ILE A 44 -16.63 8.23 -9.38
C ILE A 44 -16.86 9.17 -10.55
N THR A 45 -16.30 10.38 -10.48
CA THR A 45 -16.43 11.40 -11.53
C THR A 45 -15.09 11.87 -12.08
N HIS A 46 -14.00 11.61 -11.36
CA HIS A 46 -12.66 11.99 -11.76
C HIS A 46 -11.65 10.89 -11.45
N VAL A 47 -10.55 10.92 -12.20
CA VAL A 47 -9.41 10.03 -12.03
C VAL A 47 -8.12 10.83 -12.07
N GLY A 48 -7.05 10.31 -11.46
CA GLY A 48 -5.73 10.94 -11.46
C GLY A 48 -4.64 9.93 -11.10
N ARG A 49 -3.38 10.36 -11.01
CA ARG A 49 -2.25 9.50 -10.63
C ARG A 49 -1.55 10.02 -9.39
N ILE A 50 -1.20 9.11 -8.48
CA ILE A 50 -0.40 9.47 -7.29
C ILE A 50 0.97 9.97 -7.76
N ALA A 51 1.28 11.24 -7.48
CA ALA A 51 2.50 11.92 -7.89
C ALA A 51 3.61 11.82 -6.83
N THR A 52 3.25 11.72 -5.54
CA THR A 52 4.21 11.63 -4.43
C THR A 52 3.92 10.46 -3.50
N PRO A 53 4.95 9.90 -2.82
CA PRO A 53 4.73 8.93 -1.75
C PRO A 53 3.89 9.54 -0.61
N PRO A 54 3.06 8.75 0.08
CA PRO A 54 2.24 9.25 1.18
C PRO A 54 3.05 9.86 2.33
N VAL A 55 2.62 11.04 2.80
CA VAL A 55 3.13 11.76 3.97
C VAL A 55 2.07 11.79 5.06
N PHE A 56 2.47 11.59 6.31
CA PHE A 56 1.56 11.60 7.45
C PHE A 56 1.43 13.01 8.03
N ASP A 57 0.20 13.51 8.16
CA ASP A 57 -0.12 14.84 8.70
C ASP A 57 0.87 15.93 8.25
N PRO A 58 0.98 16.19 6.93
CA PRO A 58 1.90 17.20 6.42
C PRO A 58 1.50 18.59 6.92
N ALA A 59 2.51 19.46 7.13
CA ALA A 59 2.30 20.81 7.64
C ALA A 59 1.50 21.73 6.68
N SER A 60 1.33 21.33 5.43
CA SER A 60 0.52 22.01 4.40
C SER A 60 -0.98 21.92 4.66
N VAL A 61 -1.42 20.96 5.48
CA VAL A 61 -2.83 20.70 5.76
C VAL A 61 -3.16 21.14 7.18
N ASP A 62 -4.32 21.77 7.36
CA ASP A 62 -4.83 22.10 8.69
C ASP A 62 -5.05 20.81 9.51
N PRO A 63 -4.22 20.56 10.54
CA PRO A 63 -4.27 19.31 11.31
C PRO A 63 -5.56 19.18 12.13
N ASP A 64 -6.27 20.27 12.38
CA ASP A 64 -7.53 20.25 13.13
C ASP A 64 -8.70 19.71 12.27
N THR A 65 -8.59 19.80 10.95
CA THR A 65 -9.66 19.36 10.03
C THR A 65 -9.58 17.86 9.73
N TYR A 66 -8.38 17.28 9.59
CA TYR A 66 -8.18 15.85 9.30
C TYR A 66 -6.94 15.26 9.99
N PRO A 67 -6.90 15.20 11.33
CA PRO A 67 -5.76 14.66 12.05
C PRO A 67 -5.59 13.17 11.75
N HIS A 68 -4.34 12.69 11.76
CA HIS A 68 -3.95 11.29 11.64
C HIS A 68 -4.23 10.65 10.26
N HIS A 69 -4.11 11.44 9.20
CA HIS A 69 -4.30 10.98 7.83
C HIS A 69 -2.98 10.94 7.05
N TRP A 70 -2.99 10.08 6.03
CA TRP A 70 -1.92 10.04 5.03
C TRP A 70 -2.37 10.83 3.82
N TRP A 71 -1.44 11.59 3.25
CA TRP A 71 -1.69 12.53 2.18
C TRP A 71 -0.69 12.29 1.06
N ALA A 72 -1.14 12.39 -0.18
CA ALA A 72 -0.28 12.35 -1.35
C ALA A 72 -0.75 13.39 -2.36
N GLU A 73 0.17 13.88 -3.17
CA GLU A 73 -0.17 14.67 -4.34
C GLU A 73 -0.73 13.74 -5.41
N VAL A 74 -1.80 14.18 -6.06
CA VAL A 74 -2.40 13.56 -7.23
C VAL A 74 -2.25 14.52 -8.39
N GLU A 75 -1.74 14.03 -9.52
CA GLU A 75 -1.56 14.83 -10.74
C GLU A 75 -2.41 14.29 -11.89
N GLY A 76 -2.57 15.13 -12.90
CA GLY A 76 -3.26 14.77 -14.14
C GLY A 76 -4.72 14.41 -13.88
N VAL A 77 -5.38 15.14 -12.97
CA VAL A 77 -6.79 14.91 -12.66
C VAL A 77 -7.63 15.14 -13.90
N ARG A 78 -8.53 14.22 -14.23
CA ARG A 78 -9.40 14.30 -15.40
C ARG A 78 -10.81 13.86 -15.06
N ALA A 79 -11.79 14.57 -15.59
CA ALA A 79 -13.18 14.15 -15.56
C ALA A 79 -13.40 12.85 -16.34
N VAL A 80 -14.27 12.00 -15.83
CA VAL A 80 -14.74 10.78 -16.50
C VAL A 80 -16.27 10.68 -16.41
N PRO A 81 -16.93 9.97 -17.34
CA PRO A 81 -18.34 9.64 -17.21
C PRO A 81 -18.63 9.04 -15.83
N PRO A 82 -19.65 9.56 -15.12
CA PRO A 82 -19.91 9.12 -13.76
C PRO A 82 -20.15 7.62 -13.65
N MET A 83 -19.31 6.93 -12.88
CA MET A 83 -19.53 5.52 -12.54
C MET A 83 -20.24 5.42 -11.18
N SER A 84 -21.51 5.01 -11.20
CA SER A 84 -22.32 4.94 -9.99
C SER A 84 -21.80 3.92 -8.98
N TYR A 85 -22.09 4.15 -7.70
CA TYR A 85 -21.78 3.20 -6.63
C TYR A 85 -22.41 1.82 -6.85
N SER A 86 -23.62 1.73 -7.40
CA SER A 86 -24.25 0.44 -7.70
C SER A 86 -23.43 -0.36 -8.71
N ARG A 87 -22.96 0.31 -9.78
CA ARG A 87 -22.11 -0.30 -10.79
C ARG A 87 -20.76 -0.72 -10.22
N LEU A 88 -20.13 0.14 -9.40
CA LEU A 88 -18.89 -0.21 -8.71
C LEU A 88 -19.06 -1.43 -7.81
N LYS A 89 -20.13 -1.47 -7.03
CA LYS A 89 -20.41 -2.59 -6.14
C LYS A 89 -20.55 -3.91 -6.92
N GLU A 90 -21.17 -3.90 -8.09
CA GLU A 90 -21.23 -5.08 -8.99
C GLU A 90 -19.84 -5.53 -9.44
N LEU A 91 -18.99 -4.59 -9.87
CA LEU A 91 -17.63 -4.89 -10.33
C LEU A 91 -16.72 -5.44 -9.22
N PHE A 92 -17.02 -5.11 -7.96
CA PHE A 92 -16.42 -5.67 -6.74
C PHE A 92 -17.13 -6.95 -6.25
N GLY A 93 -17.91 -7.63 -7.10
CA GLY A 93 -18.57 -8.89 -6.73
C GLY A 93 -19.63 -8.73 -5.63
N GLY A 94 -20.23 -7.54 -5.51
CA GLY A 94 -21.21 -7.21 -4.48
C GLY A 94 -20.60 -6.73 -3.16
N GLN A 95 -19.27 -6.76 -3.01
CA GLN A 95 -18.57 -6.45 -1.76
C GLN A 95 -17.72 -5.18 -1.90
N LEU A 96 -18.39 -4.02 -1.78
CA LEU A 96 -17.74 -2.73 -1.72
C LEU A 96 -18.25 -1.95 -0.51
N VAL A 97 -17.32 -1.49 0.34
CA VAL A 97 -17.63 -0.65 1.51
C VAL A 97 -16.73 0.58 1.47
N LEU A 98 -17.33 1.74 1.18
CA LEU A 98 -16.64 3.04 1.09
C LEU A 98 -16.88 3.90 2.34
N ARG A 99 -16.88 3.30 3.54
CA ARG A 99 -17.08 4.01 4.81
C ARG A 99 -15.77 4.16 5.59
N GLY A 100 -15.46 5.38 6.01
CA GLY A 100 -14.53 5.69 7.11
C GLY A 100 -13.02 5.72 6.81
N LYS A 101 -12.50 5.06 5.76
CA LYS A 101 -11.06 5.10 5.44
C LYS A 101 -10.81 5.33 3.94
N ALA A 102 -9.82 6.16 3.65
CA ALA A 102 -9.30 6.38 2.31
C ALA A 102 -8.49 5.16 1.81
N GLY A 103 -8.67 4.81 0.53
CA GLY A 103 -7.91 3.75 -0.15
C GLY A 103 -8.57 2.38 -0.07
N VAL A 104 -9.39 2.08 -1.07
CA VAL A 104 -9.82 0.71 -1.39
C VAL A 104 -9.00 0.29 -2.61
N PHE A 105 -8.41 -0.91 -2.57
CA PHE A 105 -7.78 -1.49 -3.75
C PHE A 105 -8.83 -1.64 -4.85
N VAL A 106 -8.55 -1.06 -6.01
CA VAL A 106 -9.44 -1.13 -7.16
C VAL A 106 -8.97 -2.26 -8.07
N PRO A 107 -9.78 -3.31 -8.27
CA PRO A 107 -9.42 -4.39 -9.16
C PRO A 107 -9.28 -3.92 -10.63
N PRO A 108 -8.38 -4.52 -11.44
CA PRO A 108 -8.14 -4.08 -12.82
C PRO A 108 -9.38 -4.04 -13.71
N ASN A 109 -10.33 -4.98 -13.54
CA ASN A 109 -11.58 -5.00 -14.32
C ASN A 109 -12.42 -3.73 -14.17
N VAL A 110 -12.30 -3.00 -13.05
CA VAL A 110 -12.97 -1.70 -12.88
C VAL A 110 -12.34 -0.67 -13.80
N VAL A 111 -11.01 -0.65 -13.89
CA VAL A 111 -10.25 0.27 -14.75
C VAL A 111 -10.50 -0.05 -16.22
N GLU A 112 -10.57 -1.33 -16.60
CA GLU A 112 -10.92 -1.75 -17.95
C GLU A 112 -12.30 -1.25 -18.38
N VAL A 113 -13.30 -1.35 -17.50
CA VAL A 113 -14.66 -0.85 -17.79
C VAL A 113 -14.67 0.68 -17.92
N LEU A 114 -13.91 1.40 -17.07
CA LEU A 114 -13.74 2.84 -17.22
C LEU A 114 -13.11 3.17 -18.58
N GLN A 115 -12.02 2.50 -18.95
CA GLN A 115 -11.31 2.72 -20.21
C GLN A 115 -12.21 2.43 -21.44
N GLN A 116 -13.00 1.35 -21.40
CA GLN A 116 -13.95 1.01 -22.47
C GLN A 116 -15.07 2.03 -22.63
N SER A 117 -15.41 2.77 -21.58
CA SER A 117 -16.42 3.84 -21.66
C SER A 117 -15.88 5.16 -22.24
N LEU A 118 -14.57 5.22 -22.53
CA LEU A 118 -13.81 6.45 -22.76
C LEU A 118 -12.96 6.44 -24.04
N VAL A 119 -13.39 5.67 -25.05
CA VAL A 119 -12.58 5.16 -26.18
C VAL A 119 -11.80 6.22 -26.99
N ASP A 120 -12.15 7.51 -26.92
CA ASP A 120 -11.61 8.52 -27.84
C ASP A 120 -10.91 9.74 -27.19
N ASP A 121 -10.53 9.69 -25.91
CA ASP A 121 -9.77 10.78 -25.27
C ASP A 121 -8.28 10.40 -25.01
N PRO A 122 -7.33 10.90 -25.83
CA PRO A 122 -5.91 10.61 -25.68
C PRO A 122 -5.31 11.10 -24.36
N ALA A 123 -5.85 12.18 -23.77
CA ALA A 123 -5.37 12.71 -22.49
C ALA A 123 -5.78 11.81 -21.33
N LEU A 124 -6.98 11.19 -21.41
CA LEU A 124 -7.41 10.17 -20.46
C LEU A 124 -6.62 8.85 -20.61
N GLY A 125 -6.18 8.50 -21.83
CA GLY A 125 -5.36 7.30 -22.07
C GLY A 125 -4.04 7.28 -21.28
N GLY A 126 -3.43 8.46 -21.06
CA GLY A 126 -2.23 8.58 -20.22
C GLY A 126 -2.51 8.34 -18.72
N VAL A 127 -3.71 8.66 -18.26
CA VAL A 127 -4.13 8.56 -16.85
C VAL A 127 -4.79 7.21 -16.55
N LEU A 128 -5.54 6.61 -17.47
CA LEU A 128 -6.28 5.36 -17.31
C LEU A 128 -5.54 4.13 -17.87
N GLN A 129 -4.28 3.97 -17.47
CA GLN A 129 -3.54 2.73 -17.71
C GLN A 129 -4.04 1.62 -16.76
N VAL A 130 -4.52 0.53 -17.36
CA VAL A 130 -4.94 -0.68 -16.63
C VAL A 130 -3.70 -1.31 -15.97
N PRO A 131 -3.76 -1.64 -14.66
CA PRO A 131 -2.68 -2.37 -14.01
C PRO A 131 -2.36 -3.67 -14.73
N ILE A 132 -1.07 -3.93 -14.97
CA ILE A 132 -0.60 -5.19 -15.58
C ILE A 132 -0.41 -6.24 -14.47
N GLY A 133 -0.70 -7.50 -14.78
CA GLY A 133 -0.48 -8.65 -13.89
C GLY A 133 -1.77 -9.31 -13.41
N ASP A 134 -1.66 -10.49 -12.80
CA ASP A 134 -2.78 -11.21 -12.19
C ASP A 134 -3.14 -10.54 -10.86
N SER A 135 -4.38 -10.06 -10.74
CA SER A 135 -4.91 -9.43 -9.53
C SER A 135 -5.31 -10.44 -8.45
N ARG A 136 -5.31 -11.74 -8.77
CA ARG A 136 -5.64 -12.79 -7.80
C ARG A 136 -4.38 -13.21 -7.06
N LEU A 137 -4.54 -13.41 -5.77
CA LEU A 137 -3.48 -14.02 -4.97
C LEU A 137 -3.36 -15.51 -5.34
N PRO A 138 -2.13 -16.04 -5.45
CA PRO A 138 -1.91 -17.44 -5.80
C PRO A 138 -2.46 -18.40 -4.73
N ALA A 139 -2.92 -19.58 -5.14
CA ALA A 139 -3.53 -20.53 -4.20
C ALA A 139 -2.53 -21.18 -3.24
N VAL A 140 -1.25 -21.28 -3.63
CA VAL A 140 -0.18 -21.92 -2.86
C VAL A 140 0.97 -20.92 -2.66
N PRO A 141 1.00 -20.19 -1.55
CA PRO A 141 1.97 -19.11 -1.33
C PRO A 141 3.40 -19.62 -1.07
N LEU A 142 3.57 -20.78 -0.45
CA LEU A 142 4.91 -21.30 -0.09
C LEU A 142 5.76 -21.69 -1.30
N ASP A 143 5.13 -21.98 -2.44
CA ASP A 143 5.79 -22.32 -3.71
C ASP A 143 5.92 -21.10 -4.64
N MET A 144 5.88 -19.88 -4.08
CA MET A 144 6.06 -18.65 -4.85
C MET A 144 7.38 -18.69 -5.60
N SER A 145 7.31 -18.42 -6.92
CA SER A 145 8.47 -18.31 -7.80
C SER A 145 8.72 -16.85 -8.21
N MET A 146 9.92 -16.56 -8.70
CA MET A 146 10.23 -15.23 -9.26
C MET A 146 9.28 -14.86 -10.41
N ASP A 147 8.85 -15.84 -11.19
CA ASP A 147 7.92 -15.62 -12.29
C ASP A 147 6.49 -15.36 -11.79
N VAL A 148 6.06 -16.01 -10.69
CA VAL A 148 4.76 -15.68 -10.07
C VAL A 148 4.80 -14.26 -9.51
N TRP A 149 5.82 -13.88 -8.75
CA TRP A 149 5.95 -12.50 -8.26
C TRP A 149 6.00 -11.46 -9.39
N ARG A 150 6.74 -11.74 -10.47
CA ARG A 150 6.83 -10.83 -11.64
C ARG A 150 5.47 -10.60 -12.30
N ASN A 151 4.61 -11.62 -12.30
CA ASN A 151 3.32 -11.57 -12.96
C ASN A 151 2.17 -11.16 -12.03
N MET A 152 2.39 -11.01 -10.72
CA MET A 152 1.38 -10.48 -9.81
C MET A 152 1.19 -8.98 -10.06
N ALA A 153 -0.07 -8.55 -10.11
CA ALA A 153 -0.35 -7.12 -10.13
C ALA A 153 0.17 -6.46 -8.85
N SER A 154 0.53 -5.17 -8.92
CA SER A 154 0.81 -4.37 -7.73
C SER A 154 -0.49 -4.08 -6.97
N GLY A 155 -0.46 -4.20 -5.63
CA GLY A 155 -1.60 -3.88 -4.77
C GLY A 155 -2.61 -4.97 -4.35
N PRO A 156 -2.46 -6.29 -4.63
CA PRO A 156 -3.45 -7.30 -4.21
C PRO A 156 -3.42 -7.58 -2.69
N PHE A 157 -2.48 -6.99 -1.95
CA PHE A 157 -2.37 -7.16 -0.51
C PHE A 157 -3.25 -6.15 0.22
N LEU A 158 -4.29 -6.67 0.88
CA LEU A 158 -5.22 -5.86 1.67
C LEU A 158 -4.80 -5.74 3.14
N LEU A 159 -3.95 -6.66 3.62
CA LEU A 159 -3.59 -6.84 5.02
C LEU A 159 -2.10 -7.12 5.17
N GLU A 160 -1.52 -6.76 6.31
CA GLU A 160 -0.12 -7.12 6.66
C GLU A 160 0.09 -8.63 6.59
N LYS A 161 -0.92 -9.40 6.97
CA LYS A 161 -0.90 -10.87 6.88
C LYS A 161 -0.73 -11.39 5.45
N HIS A 162 -1.17 -10.65 4.43
CA HIS A 162 -0.91 -11.05 3.05
C HIS A 162 0.57 -10.85 2.69
N VAL A 163 1.21 -9.77 3.16
CA VAL A 163 2.65 -9.57 2.96
C VAL A 163 3.46 -10.68 3.65
N GLU A 164 3.05 -11.07 4.86
CA GLU A 164 3.63 -12.22 5.56
C GLU A 164 3.59 -13.49 4.69
N ILE A 165 2.41 -13.88 4.24
CA ILE A 165 2.16 -15.17 3.55
C ILE A 165 2.75 -15.20 2.13
N TYR A 166 2.64 -14.11 1.37
CA TYR A 166 2.95 -14.09 -0.06
C TYR A 166 4.31 -13.48 -0.41
N VAL A 167 4.98 -12.85 0.55
CA VAL A 167 6.31 -12.23 0.34
C VAL A 167 7.31 -12.76 1.35
N VAL A 168 7.03 -12.61 2.64
CA VAL A 168 8.03 -12.87 3.69
C VAL A 168 8.27 -14.37 3.89
N GLU A 169 7.22 -15.16 4.12
CA GLU A 169 7.34 -16.61 4.34
C GLU A 169 8.01 -17.34 3.17
N PRO A 170 7.70 -17.05 1.89
CA PRO A 170 8.38 -17.71 0.78
C PRO A 170 9.85 -17.29 0.65
N LEU A 171 10.19 -16.01 0.87
CA LEU A 171 11.59 -15.56 0.89
C LEU A 171 12.37 -16.20 2.04
N LEU A 172 11.77 -16.32 3.22
CA LEU A 172 12.37 -17.02 4.36
C LEU A 172 12.55 -18.51 4.06
N GLN A 173 11.57 -19.14 3.41
CA GLN A 173 11.64 -20.54 3.00
C GLN A 173 12.80 -20.78 2.02
N TRP A 174 12.93 -19.93 1.00
CA TRP A 174 14.05 -19.97 0.06
C TRP A 174 15.39 -19.82 0.76
N LEU A 175 15.49 -18.88 1.70
CA LEU A 175 16.70 -18.62 2.45
C LEU A 175 17.13 -19.85 3.28
N VAL A 176 16.19 -20.48 4.00
CA VAL A 176 16.53 -21.63 4.86
C VAL A 176 16.80 -22.90 4.08
N THR A 177 16.20 -23.08 2.90
CA THR A 177 16.53 -24.21 2.01
C THR A 177 17.93 -24.05 1.40
N GLY A 178 18.37 -22.82 1.14
CA GLY A 178 19.67 -22.53 0.50
C GLY A 178 20.85 -22.36 1.46
N LEU A 179 20.62 -22.21 2.77
CA LEU A 179 21.66 -21.85 3.74
C LEU A 179 21.73 -22.84 4.90
N ASP A 180 22.87 -23.53 5.02
CA ASP A 180 23.08 -24.52 6.08
C ASP A 180 22.95 -23.92 7.49
N GLY A 181 22.28 -24.68 8.37
CA GLY A 181 21.98 -24.28 9.75
C GLY A 181 21.01 -23.10 9.89
N ALA A 182 20.41 -22.62 8.80
CA ALA A 182 19.41 -21.55 8.85
C ALA A 182 18.02 -22.09 9.21
N SER A 183 17.29 -21.34 10.02
CA SER A 183 15.87 -21.61 10.33
C SER A 183 15.17 -20.30 10.65
N TRP A 184 13.85 -20.26 10.63
CA TRP A 184 13.08 -19.11 11.08
C TRP A 184 11.96 -19.54 12.02
N ARG A 185 11.51 -18.62 12.87
CA ARG A 185 10.34 -18.83 13.74
C ARG A 185 9.47 -17.57 13.74
N ALA A 186 8.18 -17.75 13.50
CA ALA A 186 7.20 -16.70 13.68
C ALA A 186 7.00 -16.41 15.18
N LYS A 187 6.84 -15.13 15.53
CA LYS A 187 6.46 -14.67 16.87
C LYS A 187 7.35 -15.21 18.01
N ALA A 188 8.65 -15.41 17.73
CA ALA A 188 9.60 -15.88 18.73
C ALA A 188 9.91 -14.77 19.75
N SER A 189 9.53 -14.99 21.01
CA SER A 189 9.66 -13.98 22.06
C SER A 189 11.12 -13.57 22.34
N LEU A 190 11.34 -12.27 22.45
CA LEU A 190 12.54 -11.59 22.93
C LEU A 190 12.22 -10.90 24.26
N GLY A 191 11.87 -11.70 25.28
CA GLY A 191 11.42 -11.22 26.58
C GLY A 191 9.96 -10.73 26.55
N ARG A 192 9.75 -9.41 26.61
CA ARG A 192 8.41 -8.78 26.47
C ARG A 192 8.08 -8.37 25.04
N LEU A 193 9.04 -8.54 24.14
CA LEU A 193 8.95 -8.13 22.75
C LEU A 193 8.68 -9.34 21.86
N VAL A 194 7.82 -9.19 20.87
CA VAL A 194 7.43 -10.27 19.95
C VAL A 194 7.53 -9.75 18.52
N PRO A 195 8.66 -9.98 17.83
CA PRO A 195 8.79 -9.65 16.42
C PRO A 195 7.90 -10.56 15.56
N ASP A 196 7.61 -10.15 14.32
CA ASP A 196 6.87 -11.00 13.38
C ASP A 196 7.60 -12.31 13.09
N TYR A 197 8.89 -12.23 12.74
CA TYR A 197 9.75 -13.40 12.59
C TYR A 197 11.15 -13.15 13.14
N THR A 198 11.78 -14.24 13.60
CA THR A 198 13.20 -14.29 13.94
C THR A 198 13.87 -15.33 13.04
N LEU A 199 14.88 -14.89 12.28
CA LEU A 199 15.78 -15.78 11.54
C LEU A 199 16.90 -16.21 12.48
N TYR A 200 17.24 -17.49 12.42
CA TYR A 200 18.34 -18.10 13.17
C TYR A 200 19.36 -18.71 12.22
N ARG A 201 20.63 -18.70 12.63
CA ARG A 201 21.70 -19.46 11.99
C ARG A 201 22.51 -20.20 13.05
N HIS A 202 22.65 -21.51 12.91
CA HIS A 202 23.28 -22.40 13.90
C HIS A 202 22.71 -22.17 15.32
N GLY A 203 21.39 -21.97 15.42
CA GLY A 203 20.67 -21.78 16.69
C GLY A 203 20.76 -20.38 17.32
N LYS A 204 21.50 -19.44 16.73
CA LYS A 204 21.60 -18.05 17.22
C LYS A 204 20.73 -17.12 16.36
N PRO A 205 20.08 -16.09 16.95
CA PRO A 205 19.41 -15.05 16.18
C PRO A 205 20.38 -14.43 15.17
N ALA A 206 19.99 -14.44 13.90
CA ALA A 206 20.78 -13.92 12.79
C ALA A 206 20.15 -12.65 12.21
N ALA A 207 18.82 -12.52 12.24
CA ALA A 207 18.11 -11.30 11.89
C ALA A 207 16.70 -11.31 12.49
N ILE A 208 16.16 -10.12 12.73
CA ILE A 208 14.75 -9.90 13.07
C ILE A 208 14.00 -9.41 11.83
N VAL A 209 12.79 -9.91 11.60
CA VAL A 209 11.92 -9.44 10.51
C VAL A 209 10.65 -8.87 11.10
N GLU A 210 10.34 -7.63 10.71
CA GLU A 210 9.07 -6.98 10.96
C GLU A 210 8.39 -6.70 9.62
N VAL A 211 7.09 -6.98 9.55
CA VAL A 211 6.28 -6.90 8.34
C VAL A 211 5.30 -5.75 8.48
N LYS A 212 5.15 -4.97 7.41
CA LYS A 212 4.15 -3.89 7.32
C LYS A 212 3.45 -3.93 5.97
N LEU A 213 2.23 -3.42 5.92
CA LEU A 213 1.49 -3.30 4.65
C LEU A 213 2.18 -2.30 3.70
N GLY A 214 2.86 -1.32 4.27
CA GLY A 214 3.70 -0.35 3.58
C GLY A 214 4.68 0.26 4.58
N VAL A 215 5.95 0.35 4.21
CA VAL A 215 7.02 0.94 5.01
C VAL A 215 7.16 2.43 4.70
N ARG A 216 7.24 3.26 5.74
CA ARG A 216 7.22 4.74 5.70
C ARG A 216 8.57 5.34 5.29
N GLY A 217 8.70 5.96 4.12
CA GLY A 217 9.96 6.63 3.73
C GLY A 217 10.00 8.10 4.14
N SER A 218 11.11 8.55 4.74
CA SER A 218 11.38 9.99 4.79
C SER A 218 11.51 10.53 3.37
N THR A 219 10.79 11.59 3.09
CA THR A 219 11.18 12.62 2.13
C THR A 219 12.59 13.12 2.46
N ASP A 220 13.39 13.38 1.42
CA ASP A 220 14.63 14.18 1.49
C ASP A 220 15.89 13.54 2.11
N GLY A 221 16.14 12.26 1.83
CA GLY A 221 17.48 11.67 2.00
C GLY A 221 17.98 11.52 3.45
N ARG A 222 17.08 11.60 4.44
CA ARG A 222 17.38 11.33 5.85
C ARG A 222 17.18 9.86 6.21
N ALA A 223 17.72 9.44 7.35
CA ALA A 223 17.54 8.08 7.87
C ALA A 223 16.05 7.79 8.15
N TRP A 224 15.62 6.57 7.85
CA TRP A 224 14.25 6.10 8.08
C TRP A 224 13.84 6.28 9.55
N GLY A 225 12.85 7.16 9.78
CA GLY A 225 12.31 7.50 11.09
C GLY A 225 10.83 7.11 11.23
N GLY A 226 10.36 7.00 12.47
CA GLY A 226 8.96 6.73 12.79
C GLY A 226 8.73 5.47 13.64
N PRO A 227 7.48 5.23 14.09
CA PRO A 227 7.12 4.13 14.98
C PRO A 227 7.60 2.75 14.54
N ASP A 228 7.51 2.41 13.25
CA ASP A 228 7.87 1.07 12.74
C ASP A 228 9.40 0.86 12.81
N ALA A 229 10.18 1.86 12.40
CA ALA A 229 11.64 1.84 12.52
C ALA A 229 12.08 1.83 13.99
N ALA A 230 11.40 2.59 14.87
CA ALA A 230 11.67 2.60 16.30
C ALA A 230 11.36 1.25 16.96
N GLN A 231 10.29 0.57 16.52
CA GLN A 231 9.93 -0.76 16.98
C GLN A 231 10.99 -1.79 16.57
N LEU A 232 11.37 -1.83 15.28
CA LEU A 232 12.39 -2.76 14.79
C LEU A 232 13.73 -2.55 15.50
N ARG A 233 14.16 -1.30 15.71
CA ARG A 233 15.39 -0.99 16.46
C ARG A 233 15.38 -1.57 17.88
N LYS A 234 14.24 -1.57 18.57
CA LYS A 234 14.10 -2.20 19.89
C LYS A 234 14.32 -3.72 19.80
N TYR A 235 13.78 -4.36 18.77
CA TYR A 235 13.99 -5.79 18.56
C TYR A 235 15.44 -6.13 18.22
N CYS A 236 16.08 -5.37 17.32
CA CYS A 236 17.49 -5.55 16.98
C CYS A 236 18.39 -5.48 18.22
N SER A 237 18.18 -4.45 19.06
CA SER A 237 18.90 -4.30 20.32
C SER A 237 18.64 -5.45 21.30
N ALA A 238 17.40 -5.92 21.40
CA ALA A 238 17.06 -7.03 22.30
C ALA A 238 17.63 -8.38 21.83
N ALA A 239 17.73 -8.59 20.52
CA ALA A 239 18.25 -9.82 19.92
C ALA A 239 19.77 -9.81 19.73
N SER A 240 20.42 -8.63 19.81
CA SER A 240 21.81 -8.44 19.34
C SER A 240 21.98 -8.98 17.92
N ALA A 241 21.09 -8.54 17.02
CA ALA A 241 21.02 -8.97 15.64
C ALA A 241 20.53 -7.84 14.72
N PRO A 242 20.88 -7.84 13.42
CA PRO A 242 20.32 -6.90 12.45
C PRO A 242 18.81 -7.11 12.23
N GLY A 243 18.17 -6.14 11.59
CA GLY A 243 16.74 -6.13 11.34
C GLY A 243 16.37 -5.94 9.86
N LEU A 244 15.23 -6.50 9.48
CA LEU A 244 14.58 -6.36 8.18
C LEU A 244 13.19 -5.76 8.41
N LEU A 245 12.90 -4.63 7.77
CA LEU A 245 11.54 -4.08 7.69
C LEU A 245 11.02 -4.32 6.28
N VAL A 246 9.99 -5.15 6.15
CA VAL A 246 9.51 -5.65 4.85
C VAL A 246 8.09 -5.16 4.57
N ASP A 247 7.85 -4.64 3.37
CA ASP A 247 6.51 -4.50 2.79
C ASP A 247 6.41 -5.24 1.45
N ALA A 248 5.30 -5.03 0.75
CA ALA A 248 5.01 -5.61 -0.56
C ALA A 248 6.04 -5.26 -1.66
N ASN A 249 6.74 -4.13 -1.51
CA ASN A 249 7.52 -3.50 -2.58
C ASN A 249 9.01 -3.38 -2.22
N ARG A 250 9.37 -3.44 -0.93
CA ARG A 250 10.74 -3.18 -0.48
C ARG A 250 11.11 -3.97 0.77
N ILE A 251 12.42 -4.17 0.91
CA ILE A 251 13.06 -4.68 2.12
C ILE A 251 14.06 -3.62 2.58
N LEU A 252 13.92 -3.13 3.81
CA LEU A 252 14.87 -2.21 4.41
C LEU A 252 15.75 -2.95 5.41
N LEU A 253 17.06 -2.69 5.34
CA LEU A 253 18.06 -3.30 6.20
C LEU A 253 18.40 -2.34 7.35
N PHE A 254 18.39 -2.86 8.57
CA PHE A 254 18.79 -2.16 9.79
C PHE A 254 19.98 -2.89 10.40
N GLY A 255 21.04 -2.14 10.71
CA GLY A 255 22.22 -2.69 11.37
C GLY A 255 21.94 -3.15 12.80
N GLU A 256 22.88 -3.91 13.35
CA GLU A 256 22.89 -4.25 14.78
C GLU A 256 23.24 -2.98 15.58
N GLY A 257 22.23 -2.31 16.13
CA GLY A 257 22.40 -1.21 17.08
C GLY A 257 23.08 0.07 16.57
N ARG A 258 22.42 0.81 15.66
CA ARG A 258 22.35 2.30 15.61
C ARG A 258 21.60 2.78 14.38
#